data_AF-A0AA96J3I4-F1
#
_entry.id   AF-A0AA96J3I4-F1
#
_cell.length_a   1.000
_cell.length_b   1.000
_cell.length_c   1.000
_cell.angle_alpha   90.00
_cell.angle_beta   90.00
_cell.angle_gamma   90.00
#
_symmetry.space_group_name_H-M   'P 1'
#
loop_
_entity.id
_entity.type
_entity.pdbx_description
1 polymer ?
#
loop_
_entity_poly.entity_id
_entity_poly.type
_entity_poly.pdbx_seq_one_letter_code
_entity_poly.pdbx_strand_id
1 'polypeptide(L)'
;MKKSRRVELDNEQIERVVSMAQEERKPYEVIKEEFGLSENEVTEIMRKRLPKDKFEAWKRKAQGSKPKPKPLTNDFDDDDLDSKYYIKNKFD
;
A
#
# COMPACT_ATOMS: atom_id res chain seq x y z
N MET A 1 11.59 -14.79 25.23
CA MET A 1 11.39 -15.53 23.96
C MET A 1 9.89 -15.59 23.68
N LYS A 2 9.37 -14.78 22.75
CA LYS A 2 7.95 -14.84 22.39
C LYS A 2 7.80 -16.05 21.46
N LYS A 3 7.20 -17.14 21.97
CA LYS A 3 6.88 -18.34 21.18
C LYS A 3 6.16 -17.89 19.90
N SER A 4 6.79 -18.09 18.75
CA SER A 4 6.11 -18.10 17.47
C SER A 4 5.09 -19.23 17.53
N ARG A 5 3.85 -18.90 17.93
CA ARG A 5 2.70 -19.74 17.59
C ARG A 5 2.70 -19.78 16.08
N ARG A 6 3.17 -20.87 15.48
CA ARG A 6 2.77 -21.19 14.12
C ARG A 6 1.27 -21.35 14.22
N VAL A 7 0.53 -20.31 13.85
CA VAL A 7 -0.90 -20.42 13.71
C VAL A 7 -1.06 -21.32 12.50
N GLU A 8 -1.31 -22.61 12.76
CA GLU A 8 -1.73 -23.55 11.72
C GLU A 8 -3.13 -23.09 11.31
N LEU A 9 -3.15 -22.09 10.42
CA LEU A 9 -4.39 -21.59 9.83
C LEU A 9 -4.90 -22.69 8.91
N ASP A 10 -6.09 -23.19 9.21
CA ASP A 10 -6.78 -24.08 8.28
C ASP A 10 -7.10 -23.33 6.98
N ASN A 11 -7.31 -24.08 5.89
CA ASN A 11 -7.73 -23.48 4.63
C ASN A 11 -8.97 -22.59 4.79
N GLU A 12 -9.92 -23.00 5.63
CA GLU A 12 -11.13 -22.23 5.91
C GLU A 12 -10.83 -20.89 6.61
N GLN A 13 -9.84 -20.88 7.51
CA GLN A 13 -9.39 -19.66 8.18
C GLN A 13 -8.65 -18.74 7.21
N ILE A 14 -7.86 -19.29 6.28
CA ILE A 14 -7.19 -18.52 5.23
C ILE A 14 -8.23 -17.87 4.32
N GLU A 15 -9.27 -18.60 3.90
CA GLU A 15 -10.33 -18.04 3.06
C GLU A 15 -11.09 -16.94 3.79
N ARG A 16 -11.38 -17.12 5.09
CA ARG A 16 -12.01 -16.09 5.92
C ARG A 16 -11.15 -14.83 6.06
N VAL A 17 -9.84 -14.99 6.30
CA VAL A 17 -8.88 -13.87 6.28
C VAL A 17 -8.87 -13.17 4.93
N VAL A 18 -9.00 -13.93 3.82
CA VAL A 18 -9.04 -13.36 2.47
C VAL A 18 -10.29 -12.53 2.22
N SER A 19 -11.47 -13.06 2.53
CA SER A 19 -12.74 -12.35 2.39
C SER A 19 -12.78 -11.10 3.27
N MET A 20 -12.42 -11.23 4.55
CA MET A 20 -12.34 -10.08 5.46
C MET A 20 -11.40 -9.02 4.91
N ALA A 21 -10.24 -9.41 4.34
CA ALA A 21 -9.34 -8.38 3.83
C ALA A 21 -9.85 -7.66 2.57
N GLN A 22 -10.72 -8.29 1.79
CA GLN A 22 -11.29 -7.68 0.58
C GLN A 22 -12.48 -6.78 0.90
N GLU A 23 -13.25 -7.09 1.93
CA GLU A 23 -14.46 -6.37 2.33
C GLU A 23 -14.18 -5.26 3.35
N GLU A 24 -13.26 -5.50 4.30
CA GLU A 24 -13.00 -4.57 5.39
C GLU A 24 -12.10 -3.39 4.98
N ARG A 25 -12.47 -2.21 5.47
CA ARG A 25 -11.66 -0.99 5.29
C ARG A 25 -10.41 -0.97 6.18
N LYS A 26 -10.36 -1.81 7.23
CA LYS A 26 -9.24 -1.95 8.16
C LYS A 26 -8.93 -3.41 8.48
N PRO A 27 -8.53 -4.19 7.46
CA PRO A 27 -8.48 -5.64 7.59
C PRO A 27 -7.43 -6.10 8.60
N TYR A 28 -6.35 -5.32 8.74
CA TYR A 28 -5.28 -5.63 9.67
C TYR A 28 -5.67 -5.56 11.15
N GLU A 29 -6.55 -4.63 11.53
CA GLU A 29 -7.00 -4.51 12.94
C GLU A 29 -7.93 -5.68 13.28
N VAL A 30 -8.93 -5.93 12.42
CA VAL A 30 -9.91 -7.02 12.62
C VAL A 30 -9.24 -8.38 12.64
N ILE A 31 -8.34 -8.66 11.69
CA ILE A 31 -7.63 -9.95 11.63
C ILE A 31 -6.68 -10.12 12.83
N LYS A 32 -6.11 -9.02 13.34
CA LYS A 32 -5.28 -9.07 14.55
C LYS A 32 -6.11 -9.34 15.81
N GLU A 33 -7.34 -8.83 15.89
CA GLU A 33 -8.23 -9.11 17.02
C GLU A 33 -8.80 -10.53 16.96
N GLU A 34 -9.24 -11.01 15.79
CA GLU A 34 -9.86 -12.33 15.63
C GLU A 34 -8.82 -13.48 15.60
N PHE A 35 -7.71 -13.30 14.89
CA PHE A 35 -6.69 -14.34 14.67
C PHE A 35 -5.36 -14.09 15.41
N GLY A 36 -5.16 -12.91 15.99
CA GLY A 36 -3.88 -12.56 16.63
C GLY A 36 -2.73 -12.33 15.64
N LEU A 37 -3.02 -12.20 14.34
CA LEU A 37 -2.00 -12.07 13.29
C LEU A 37 -1.53 -10.62 13.15
N SER A 38 -0.23 -10.46 12.92
CA SER A 38 0.36 -9.15 12.66
C SER A 38 0.08 -8.67 11.23
N GLU A 39 0.13 -7.35 10.98
CA GLU A 39 0.04 -6.76 9.63
C GLU A 39 0.92 -7.47 8.60
N ASN A 40 2.15 -7.80 9.01
CA ASN A 40 3.11 -8.47 8.15
C ASN A 40 2.65 -9.89 7.78
N GLU A 41 2.11 -10.64 8.73
CA GLU A 41 1.62 -12.01 8.51
C GLU A 41 0.41 -12.01 7.57
N VAL A 42 -0.54 -11.09 7.77
CA VAL A 42 -1.68 -10.90 6.86
C VAL A 42 -1.21 -10.54 5.46
N THR A 43 -0.22 -9.65 5.34
CA THR A 43 0.36 -9.25 4.05
C THR A 43 1.02 -10.44 3.35
N GLU A 44 1.74 -11.29 4.08
CA GLU A 44 2.35 -12.51 3.54
C GLU A 44 1.30 -13.53 3.08
N ILE A 45 0.23 -13.73 3.85
CA ILE A 45 -0.90 -14.60 3.48
C ILE A 45 -1.56 -14.08 2.19
N MET A 46 -1.85 -12.78 2.14
CA MET A 46 -2.42 -12.11 0.97
C MET A 46 -1.55 -12.24 -0.27
N ARG A 47 -0.24 -12.05 -0.11
CA ARG A 47 0.72 -12.18 -1.21
C ARG A 47 0.82 -13.60 -1.74
N LYS A 48 0.66 -14.60 -0.88
CA LYS A 48 0.66 -16.03 -1.29
C LYS A 48 -0.67 -16.45 -1.92
N ARG A 49 -1.79 -15.85 -1.52
CA ARG A 49 -3.12 -16.22 -2.04
C ARG A 49 -3.58 -15.45 -3.25
N LEU A 50 -3.22 -14.18 -3.37
CA LEU A 50 -3.65 -13.34 -4.49
C LEU A 50 -2.55 -13.24 -5.55
N PRO A 51 -2.92 -13.21 -6.84
CA PRO A 51 -1.99 -12.80 -7.88
C PRO A 51 -1.57 -11.34 -7.66
N LYS A 52 -0.35 -11.01 -8.08
CA LYS A 52 0.30 -9.71 -7.86
C LYS A 52 -0.61 -8.52 -8.17
N ASP A 53 -1.33 -8.58 -9.29
CA ASP A 53 -2.25 -7.54 -9.74
C ASP A 53 -3.38 -7.24 -8.72
N LYS A 54 -4.04 -8.29 -8.22
CA LYS A 54 -5.09 -8.17 -7.19
C LYS A 54 -4.52 -7.75 -5.84
N PHE A 55 -3.32 -8.22 -5.49
CA PHE A 55 -2.63 -7.83 -4.27
C PHE A 55 -2.30 -6.34 -4.25
N GLU A 56 -1.81 -5.78 -5.36
CA GLU A 56 -1.52 -4.34 -5.47
C GLU A 56 -2.80 -3.49 -5.33
N ALA A 57 -3.90 -3.91 -5.97
CA ALA A 57 -5.19 -3.25 -5.84
C ALA A 57 -5.73 -3.31 -4.40
N TRP A 58 -5.65 -4.47 -3.75
CA TRP A 58 -6.01 -4.63 -2.34
C TRP A 58 -5.13 -3.78 -1.43
N LYS A 59 -3.81 -3.81 -1.60
CA LYS A 59 -2.85 -3.03 -0.80
C LYS A 59 -3.15 -1.54 -0.92
N ARG A 60 -3.48 -1.05 -2.11
CA ARG A 60 -3.90 0.34 -2.31
C ARG A 60 -5.19 0.68 -1.57
N LYS A 61 -6.15 -0.25 -1.43
CA LYS A 61 -7.36 -0.05 -0.63
C LYS A 61 -7.06 -0.09 0.87
N ALA A 62 -6.31 -1.09 1.33
CA ALA A 62 -5.95 -1.30 2.73
C ALA A 62 -5.02 -0.20 3.27
N GLN A 63 -4.12 0.35 2.45
CA GLN A 63 -3.26 1.49 2.79
C GLN A 63 -3.87 2.85 2.42
N GLY A 64 -4.86 2.87 1.52
CA GLY A 64 -5.49 4.07 0.98
C GLY A 64 -6.31 4.88 1.99
N SER A 65 -6.43 4.41 3.23
CA SER A 65 -7.01 5.17 4.33
C SER A 65 -6.02 6.13 5.00
N LYS A 66 -4.81 6.33 4.45
CA LYS A 66 -4.02 7.52 4.76
C LYS A 66 -4.58 8.68 3.92
N PRO A 67 -5.25 9.68 4.54
CA PRO A 67 -5.61 10.88 3.79
C PRO A 67 -4.33 11.43 3.17
N LYS A 68 -4.36 11.73 1.86
CA LYS A 68 -3.31 12.54 1.25
C LYS A 68 -3.16 13.78 2.14
N PRO A 69 -1.96 14.17 2.60
CA PRO A 69 -1.79 15.57 2.96
C PRO A 69 -2.21 16.33 1.71
N LYS A 70 -3.25 17.17 1.83
CA LYS A 70 -3.62 18.10 0.77
C LYS A 70 -2.32 18.82 0.42
N PRO A 71 -1.84 18.84 -0.84
CA PRO A 71 -0.77 19.73 -1.18
C PRO A 71 -1.29 21.15 -0.87
N LEU A 72 -0.71 21.81 0.13
CA LEU A 72 -0.77 23.27 0.19
C LEU A 72 0.04 23.73 -1.01
N THR A 73 -0.61 23.93 -2.15
CA THR A 73 -0.06 24.80 -3.19
C THR A 73 -0.17 26.21 -2.63
N ASN A 74 0.94 26.72 -2.10
CA ASN A 74 1.12 28.15 -1.98
C ASN A 74 1.25 28.68 -3.40
N ASP A 75 0.19 29.31 -3.92
CA ASP A 75 0.30 30.32 -4.96
C ASP A 75 1.30 31.39 -4.49
N PHE A 76 2.52 31.43 -5.04
CA PHE A 76 3.36 32.63 -5.13
C PHE A 76 4.54 32.37 -6.10
N ASP A 77 4.65 33.26 -7.08
CA ASP A 77 5.67 33.40 -8.13
C ASP A 77 7.13 33.19 -7.70
N ASP A 78 7.96 32.67 -8.61
CA ASP A 78 9.24 33.32 -8.97
C ASP A 78 9.80 32.73 -10.28
N ASP A 79 9.75 33.59 -11.30
CA ASP A 79 10.64 33.72 -12.45
C ASP A 79 12.08 33.27 -12.13
N ASP A 80 12.62 32.22 -12.78
CA ASP A 80 13.99 32.21 -13.34
C ASP A 80 14.39 30.83 -13.90
N LEU A 81 15.32 30.87 -14.87
CA LEU A 81 16.06 29.76 -15.51
C LEU A 81 15.35 28.94 -16.61
N ASP A 82 15.39 29.44 -17.86
CA ASP A 82 16.05 28.67 -18.95
C ASP A 82 16.34 29.49 -20.24
N SER A 83 17.21 30.50 -20.17
CA SER A 83 17.68 31.22 -21.39
C SER A 83 19.04 30.73 -21.91
N LYS A 84 19.59 29.63 -21.37
CA LYS A 84 20.94 29.16 -21.75
C LYS A 84 20.97 28.09 -22.85
N TYR A 85 19.82 27.66 -23.35
CA TYR A 85 19.69 26.51 -24.25
C TYR A 85 19.46 26.81 -25.74
N TYR A 86 19.68 28.04 -26.22
CA TYR A 86 19.57 28.35 -27.66
C TYR A 86 20.83 28.93 -28.31
N ILE A 87 21.98 28.85 -27.64
CA ILE A 87 23.29 29.18 -28.22
C ILE A 87 23.85 27.93 -28.92
N LYS A 88 23.20 27.43 -29.98
CA LYS A 88 23.85 26.54 -30.94
C LYS A 88 23.08 26.51 -32.25
N ASN A 89 23.78 26.84 -33.33
CA ASN A 89 23.43 26.76 -34.76
C ASN A 89 22.73 27.96 -35.41
N LYS A 90 23.53 28.96 -35.79
CA LYS A 90 23.67 29.33 -37.20
C LYS A 90 24.92 30.19 -37.41
N PHE A 91 26.00 29.53 -37.80
CA PHE A 91 27.13 30.10 -38.50
C PHE A 91 27.05 29.53 -39.91
N ASP A 92 26.54 30.34 -40.84
CA ASP A 92 27.06 30.60 -42.20
C ASP A 92 26.32 31.84 -42.73
#